data_AF-A0A822Z563-F1
#
_entry.id   AF-A0A822Z563-F1
#
_cell.length_a   1.000
_cell.length_b   1.000
_cell.length_c   1.000
_cell.angle_alpha   90.00
_cell.angle_beta   90.00
_cell.angle_gamma   90.00
#
_symmetry.space_group_name_H-M   'P 1'
#
loop_
_entity.id
_entity.type
_entity.pdbx_description
1 polymer ?
#
loop_
_entity_poly.entity_id
_entity_poly.type
_entity_poly.pdbx_seq_one_letter_code
_entity_poly.pdbx_strand_id
1 'polypeptide(L)'
;MFICNHCPFVKHLKKDIVKLTNFYMKKGLAVIAISSNSVATHPQDGPEFMAEEAKFFNYPFPYLYDESQEVARGFGAVCTPEFFLFKKVTLCIHRNAFSTA
;
A
#
# COMPACT_ATOMS: atom_id res chain seq x y z
N MET A 1 0.74 1.94 -0.35
CA MET A 1 1.37 2.36 -1.62
C MET A 1 0.33 2.21 -2.72
N PHE A 2 0.30 3.14 -3.67
CA PHE A 2 -0.53 3.04 -4.87
C PHE A 2 0.33 2.52 -6.01
N ILE A 3 -0.06 1.39 -6.61
CA ILE A 3 0.66 0.70 -7.67
C ILE A 3 -0.34 0.18 -8.71
N CYS A 4 0.16 -0.25 -9.87
CA CYS A 4 -0.65 -0.94 -10.88
C CYS A 4 0.19 -1.99 -11.62
N ASN A 5 -0.47 -2.86 -12.38
CA ASN A 5 0.19 -3.99 -13.02
C ASN A 5 0.90 -3.57 -14.31
N HIS A 6 0.35 -2.59 -15.03
CA HIS A 6 0.80 -2.24 -16.38
C HIS A 6 1.92 -1.19 -16.44
N CYS A 7 2.04 -0.31 -15.44
CA CYS A 7 2.98 0.82 -15.48
C CYS A 7 4.45 0.32 -15.58
N PRO A 8 5.24 0.84 -16.53
CA PRO A 8 6.63 0.41 -16.71
C PRO A 8 7.50 0.68 -15.48
N PHE A 9 7.25 1.79 -14.78
CA PHE A 9 7.96 2.12 -13.55
C PHE A 9 7.67 1.13 -12.43
N VAL A 10 6.40 0.76 -12.25
CA VAL A 10 6.02 -0.25 -11.24
C VAL A 10 6.64 -1.59 -11.59
N LYS A 11 6.56 -2.04 -12.86
CA LYS A 11 7.15 -3.30 -13.34
C LYS A 11 8.63 -3.42 -12.99
N HIS A 12 9.41 -2.35 -13.13
CA HIS A 12 10.82 -2.35 -12.76
C HIS A 12 11.03 -2.53 -11.26
N LEU A 13 10.15 -1.96 -10.44
CA LEU A 13 10.27 -1.93 -8.99
C LEU A 13 9.64 -3.12 -8.27
N LYS A 14 8.85 -4.00 -8.92
CA LYS A 14 8.11 -5.10 -8.25
C LYS A 14 9.01 -5.98 -7.37
N LYS A 15 10.17 -6.38 -7.89
CA LYS A 15 11.13 -7.22 -7.14
C LYS A 15 11.71 -6.49 -5.93
N ASP A 16 12.04 -5.23 -6.09
CA ASP A 16 12.60 -4.41 -5.02
C ASP A 16 11.55 -4.09 -3.95
N ILE A 17 10.31 -3.83 -4.34
CA ILE A 17 9.17 -3.67 -3.44
C ILE A 17 9.04 -4.92 -2.57
N VAL A 18 8.99 -6.11 -3.17
CA VAL A 18 8.88 -7.38 -2.42
C VAL A 18 10.05 -7.57 -1.45
N LYS A 19 11.28 -7.28 -1.89
CA LYS A 19 12.47 -7.41 -1.04
C LYS A 19 12.41 -6.43 0.14
N LEU A 20 12.07 -5.17 -0.12
CA LEU A 20 12.02 -4.09 0.86
C LEU A 20 10.92 -4.33 1.90
N THR A 21 9.72 -4.68 1.44
CA THR A 21 8.58 -4.91 2.33
C THR A 21 8.81 -6.14 3.19
N ASN A 22 9.33 -7.25 2.64
CA ASN A 22 9.72 -8.41 3.44
C ASN A 22 10.70 -8.06 4.57
N PHE A 23 11.67 -7.18 4.29
CA PHE A 23 12.64 -6.74 5.29
C PHE A 23 11.98 -5.91 6.42
N TYR A 24 11.15 -4.93 6.07
CA TYR A 24 10.54 -4.04 7.07
C TYR A 24 9.33 -4.65 7.78
N MET A 25 8.59 -5.55 7.15
CA MET A 25 7.48 -6.26 7.78
C MET A 25 7.96 -7.12 8.96
N LYS A 26 9.15 -7.74 8.83
CA LYS A 26 9.82 -8.44 9.95
C LYS A 26 10.19 -7.51 11.12
N LYS A 27 10.25 -6.19 10.89
CA LYS A 27 10.53 -5.16 11.89
C LYS A 27 9.27 -4.48 12.41
N GLY A 28 8.09 -4.98 12.05
CA GLY A 28 6.80 -4.46 12.51
C GLY A 28 6.18 -3.38 11.61
N LEU A 29 6.71 -3.13 10.41
CA LEU A 29 6.06 -2.23 9.46
C LEU A 29 4.87 -2.93 8.80
N ALA A 30 3.67 -2.37 8.93
CA ALA A 30 2.53 -2.80 8.12
C ALA A 30 2.62 -2.22 6.71
N VAL A 31 2.33 -3.04 5.70
CA VAL A 31 2.37 -2.65 4.29
C VAL A 31 1.07 -3.06 3.63
N ILE A 32 0.51 -2.15 2.83
CA ILE A 32 -0.67 -2.38 1.97
C ILE A 32 -0.38 -1.76 0.61
N ALA A 33 -0.69 -2.50 -0.46
CA ALA A 33 -0.70 -2.00 -1.83
C ALA A 33 -2.15 -1.82 -2.32
N ILE A 34 -2.40 -0.78 -3.10
CA ILE A 34 -3.72 -0.44 -3.63
C ILE A 34 -3.59 -0.14 -5.12
N SER A 35 -4.47 -0.70 -5.94
CA SER A 35 -4.69 -0.32 -7.34
C SER A 35 -6.02 0.41 -7.45
N SER A 36 -6.00 1.62 -8.01
CA SER A 36 -7.21 2.44 -8.25
C SER A 36 -7.42 2.73 -9.74
N ASN A 37 -6.72 2.00 -10.61
CA ASN A 37 -6.80 2.16 -12.05
C ASN A 37 -8.13 1.63 -12.60
N SER A 38 -8.71 2.33 -13.58
CA SER A 38 -9.97 1.92 -14.20
C SER A 38 -9.77 0.69 -15.09
N VAL A 39 -10.40 -0.43 -14.71
CA VAL A 39 -10.40 -1.69 -15.48
C VAL A 39 -11.05 -1.58 -16.85
N ALA A 40 -11.93 -0.61 -17.07
CA ALA A 40 -12.51 -0.35 -18.38
C ALA A 40 -11.45 0.12 -19.39
N THR A 41 -10.45 0.88 -18.92
CA THR A 41 -9.35 1.39 -19.75
C THR A 41 -8.11 0.51 -19.68
N HIS A 42 -7.87 -0.13 -18.53
CA HIS A 42 -6.70 -0.96 -18.26
C HIS A 42 -7.16 -2.28 -17.61
N PRO A 43 -7.70 -3.23 -18.38
CA PRO A 43 -8.24 -4.48 -17.85
C PRO A 43 -7.26 -5.28 -16.99
N GLN A 44 -5.96 -5.20 -17.32
CA GLN A 44 -4.89 -5.86 -16.59
C GLN A 44 -4.69 -5.35 -15.15
N ASP A 45 -5.26 -4.20 -14.77
CA ASP A 45 -5.24 -3.72 -13.39
C ASP A 45 -6.45 -4.19 -12.59
N GLY A 46 -7.25 -5.11 -13.14
CA GLY A 46 -8.42 -5.67 -12.46
C GLY A 46 -8.07 -6.74 -11.42
N PRO A 47 -9.01 -7.05 -10.50
CA PRO A 47 -8.78 -7.95 -9.37
C PRO A 47 -8.22 -9.33 -9.74
N GLU A 48 -8.66 -9.90 -10.86
CA GLU A 48 -8.19 -11.21 -11.34
C GLU A 48 -6.69 -11.18 -11.64
N PHE A 49 -6.26 -10.28 -12.53
CA PHE A 49 -4.85 -10.11 -12.89
C PHE A 49 -4.00 -9.61 -11.72
N MET A 50 -4.55 -8.78 -10.83
CA MET A 50 -3.88 -8.38 -9.58
C MET A 50 -3.60 -9.59 -8.68
N ALA A 51 -4.54 -10.52 -8.56
CA ALA A 51 -4.36 -11.74 -7.77
C ALA A 51 -3.31 -12.67 -8.40
N GLU A 52 -3.32 -12.83 -9.72
CA GLU A 52 -2.27 -13.58 -10.43
C GLU A 52 -0.90 -12.95 -10.24
N GLU A 53 -0.80 -11.62 -10.38
CA GLU A 53 0.44 -10.89 -10.21
C GLU A 53 0.98 -11.01 -8.77
N ALA A 54 0.11 -10.85 -7.77
CA ALA A 54 0.49 -11.01 -6.37
C ALA A 54 1.03 -12.41 -6.07
N LYS A 55 0.44 -13.46 -6.67
CA LYS A 55 0.94 -14.84 -6.58
C LYS A 55 2.28 -14.98 -7.29
N PHE A 56 2.40 -14.48 -8.51
CA PHE A 56 3.60 -14.61 -9.33
C PHE A 56 4.83 -13.96 -8.67
N PHE A 57 4.67 -12.76 -8.10
CA PHE A 57 5.75 -12.05 -7.41
C PHE A 57 5.84 -12.36 -5.90
N ASN A 58 4.96 -13.21 -5.37
CA ASN A 58 4.87 -13.54 -3.95
C ASN A 58 4.80 -12.29 -3.06
N TYR A 59 3.84 -11.41 -3.32
CA TYR A 59 3.65 -10.20 -2.52
C TYR A 59 3.37 -10.57 -1.05
N PRO A 60 4.21 -10.12 -0.10
CA PRO A 60 4.05 -10.46 1.32
C PRO A 60 2.98 -9.61 2.01
N PHE A 61 2.29 -8.75 1.27
CA PHE A 61 1.32 -7.76 1.74
C PHE A 61 0.00 -7.86 0.96
N PRO A 62 -1.12 -7.38 1.52
CA PRO A 62 -2.37 -7.27 0.78
C PRO A 62 -2.24 -6.33 -0.42
N TYR A 63 -2.79 -6.75 -1.56
CA TYR A 63 -2.93 -5.94 -2.76
C TYR A 63 -4.42 -5.74 -3.06
N LEU A 64 -4.93 -4.56 -2.73
CA LEU A 64 -6.35 -4.23 -2.73
C LEU A 64 -6.75 -3.46 -3.99
N TYR A 65 -7.97 -3.68 -4.46
CA TYR A 65 -8.55 -2.94 -5.57
C TYR A 65 -9.53 -1.88 -5.03
N ASP A 66 -9.32 -0.63 -5.45
CA ASP A 66 -10.14 0.54 -5.09
C ASP A 66 -10.94 0.97 -6.31
N GLU A 67 -12.09 0.31 -6.51
CA GLU A 67 -12.95 0.50 -7.68
C GLU A 67 -13.53 1.92 -7.77
N SER A 68 -13.93 2.50 -6.64
CA SER A 68 -14.55 3.84 -6.60
C SER A 68 -13.56 4.99 -6.74
N GLN A 69 -12.26 4.69 -6.59
CA GLN A 69 -11.15 5.65 -6.54
C GLN A 69 -11.23 6.61 -5.35
N GLU A 70 -12.12 6.37 -4.39
CA GLU A 70 -12.29 7.24 -3.23
C GLU A 70 -11.09 7.18 -2.30
N VAL A 71 -10.45 6.01 -2.18
CA VAL A 71 -9.24 5.86 -1.38
C VAL A 71 -8.08 6.62 -2.03
N ALA A 72 -7.88 6.48 -3.34
CA ALA A 72 -6.89 7.29 -4.06
C ALA A 72 -7.12 8.80 -3.88
N ARG A 73 -8.36 9.28 -4.05
CA ARG A 73 -8.71 10.69 -3.83
C ARG A 73 -8.47 11.13 -2.40
N GLY A 74 -8.83 10.32 -1.41
CA GLY A 74 -8.64 10.63 0.01
C GLY A 74 -7.16 10.75 0.41
N PHE A 75 -6.28 10.00 -0.27
CA PHE A 75 -4.83 10.10 -0.08
C PHE A 75 -4.18 11.18 -0.97
N GLY A 76 -4.90 11.72 -1.95
CA GLY A 76 -4.35 12.63 -2.94
C GLY A 76 -3.38 11.96 -3.93
N ALA A 77 -3.53 10.65 -4.16
CA ALA A 77 -2.66 9.90 -5.06
C ALA A 77 -2.90 10.29 -6.53
N VAL A 78 -1.83 10.53 -7.27
CA VAL A 78 -1.88 11.04 -8.66
C VAL A 78 -1.08 10.19 -9.64
N CYS A 79 -0.18 9.33 -9.18
CA CYS A 79 0.65 8.50 -10.06
C CYS A 79 0.94 7.10 -9.50
N THR A 80 1.51 6.23 -10.33
CA THR A 80 1.98 4.90 -9.91
C THR A 80 3.45 4.68 -10.35
N PRO A 81 4.34 4.22 -9.46
CA PRO A 81 4.10 3.97 -8.03
C PRO A 81 4.11 5.27 -7.20
N GLU A 82 3.27 5.32 -6.17
CA GLU A 82 3.27 6.39 -5.17
C GLU A 82 3.26 5.81 -3.75
N PHE A 83 4.14 6.35 -2.88
CA PHE A 83 4.42 5.78 -1.57
C PHE A 83 4.01 6.74 -0.45
N PHE A 84 3.20 6.22 0.48
CA PHE A 84 2.78 6.92 1.69
C PHE A 84 3.29 6.14 2.91
N LEU A 85 3.93 6.84 3.84
CA LEU A 85 4.44 6.27 5.09
C LEU A 85 3.82 6.99 6.28
N PHE A 86 3.16 6.22 7.15
CA PHE A 86 2.53 6.75 8.35
C PHE A 86 3.32 6.32 9.57
N LYS A 87 3.62 7.28 10.44
CA LYS A 87 4.16 7.00 11.77
C LYS A 87 2.99 6.74 12.72
N LYS A 88 3.11 5.74 13.57
CA LYS A 88 2.19 5.55 14.70
C LYS A 88 2.16 6.83 15.54
N VAL A 89 1.01 7.49 15.60
CA VAL A 89 0.79 8.61 16.51
C VAL A 89 0.34 8.02 17.84
N THR A 90 1.22 8.03 18.83
CA THR A 90 0.81 7.78 20.22
C THR A 90 0.28 9.09 20.77
N LEU A 91 -1.04 9.27 20.78
CA LEU A 91 -1.66 10.43 21.41
C LEU A 91 -1.44 10.28 22.93
N CYS A 92 -0.54 11.09 23.51
CA CYS A 92 -0.38 11.17 24.96
C CYS A 92 -1.54 12.00 25.51
N ILE A 93 -2.64 11.33 25.86
CA ILE A 93 -3.75 11.96 26.56
C ILE A 93 -3.31 12.05 28.03
N HIS A 94 -2.70 13.18 28.38
CA HIS A 94 -2.40 13.67 29.74
C HIS A 94 -2.63 12.66 30.89
N ARG A 95 -1.54 12.14 31.47
CA ARG A 95 -1.59 11.24 32.63
C ARG A 95 -1.12 12.00 33.88
N ASN A 96 -2.01 12.80 34.48
CA ASN A 96 -1.82 13.23 35.86
C ASN A 96 -2.26 12.10 36.79
N ALA A 97 -1.29 11.34 37.28
CA ALA A 97 -1.47 10.52 38.46
C ALA A 97 -0.18 10.60 39.28
N PHE A 98 -0.13 11.52 40.24
CA PHE A 98 0.62 11.50 41.52
C PHE A 98 0.28 12.82 42.25
N SER A 99 0.17 12.95 43.56
CA SER A 99 -0.03 12.09 44.74
C SER A 99 0.24 13.03 45.92
N THR A 100 -0.65 13.07 46.90
CA THR A 100 -0.55 13.59 48.29
C THR A 100 0.70 14.38 48.71
N ALA A 101 0.46 15.55 49.31
CA ALA A 101 0.96 15.90 50.65
C ALA A 101 -0.19 16.48 51.46
#